data_AF-M1UD02-F1
#
_entry.id   AF-M1UD02-F1
#
_cell.length_a   1.000
_cell.length_b   1.000
_cell.length_c   1.000
_cell.angle_alpha   90.00
_cell.angle_beta   90.00
_cell.angle_gamma   90.00
#
_symmetry.space_group_name_H-M   'P 1'
#
loop_
_entity.id
_entity.type
_entity.pdbx_description
1 polymer ?
#
loop_
_entity_poly.entity_id
_entity_poly.type
_entity_poly.pdbx_seq_one_letter_code
_entity_poly.pdbx_strand_id
1 'polypeptide(L)'
;MSTPARTALLTTTFMSMVGAAGAIVVWMYLPFSDEGDAGSTTTVTATIYRPPVPTHCDPEIFQEMGYTLLFCDSGWASGGKPDSEELQNFQWVDGQWLEIAPNGHTSNGSHCYDTSALRLFGAPEELLHNLIDCQV
;
A
#
# COMPACT_ATOMS: atom_id res chain seq x y z
N MET A 1 -4.44 47.18 19.15
CA MET A 1 -4.12 46.19 20.19
C MET A 1 -4.54 44.84 19.64
N SER A 2 -3.60 43.98 19.26
CA SER A 2 -3.87 42.69 18.62
C SER A 2 -3.87 41.60 19.69
N THR A 3 -4.99 40.91 19.85
CA THR A 3 -5.15 39.81 20.81
C THR A 3 -4.40 38.58 20.28
N PRO A 4 -3.53 37.92 21.07
CA PRO A 4 -2.86 36.71 20.60
C PRO A 4 -3.87 35.57 20.49
N ALA A 5 -3.93 34.94 19.32
CA ALA A 5 -4.66 33.69 19.10
C ALA A 5 -4.17 32.65 20.12
N ARG A 6 -5.07 32.21 21.00
CA ARG A 6 -4.77 31.18 21.99
C ARG A 6 -4.90 29.83 21.31
N THR A 7 -3.78 29.17 21.06
CA THR A 7 -3.73 27.78 20.58
C THR A 7 -4.17 26.85 21.72
N ALA A 8 -5.40 26.34 21.65
CA ALA A 8 -5.84 25.24 22.50
C ALA A 8 -5.64 23.92 21.74
N LEU A 9 -4.88 22.97 22.31
CA LEU A 9 -4.85 21.59 21.82
C LEU A 9 -6.14 20.90 22.27
N LEU A 10 -7.10 20.72 21.36
CA LEU A 10 -8.19 19.78 21.60
C LEU A 10 -7.76 18.37 21.16
N THR A 11 -7.76 17.45 22.11
CA THR A 11 -7.61 16.02 21.87
C THR A 11 -8.93 15.49 21.32
N THR A 12 -9.03 15.32 20.00
CA THR A 12 -10.29 14.88 19.37
C THR A 12 -10.20 13.41 18.99
N THR A 13 -11.25 12.67 19.35
CA THR A 13 -11.42 11.22 19.24
C THR A 13 -11.22 10.71 17.81
N PHE A 14 -10.44 9.62 17.69
CA PHE A 14 -10.11 8.95 16.43
C PHE A 14 -11.36 8.31 15.80
N MET A 15 -11.68 8.68 14.56
CA MET A 15 -12.61 7.91 13.73
C MET A 15 -11.79 7.26 12.61
N SER A 16 -11.36 6.01 12.83
CA SER A 16 -10.69 5.21 11.81
C SER A 16 -11.71 4.79 10.75
N MET A 17 -11.65 5.36 9.55
CA MET A 17 -12.31 4.76 8.40
C MET A 17 -11.34 3.74 7.79
N VAL A 18 -11.58 2.46 8.05
CA VAL A 18 -10.83 1.37 7.41
C VAL A 18 -11.48 1.12 6.05
N GLY A 19 -10.91 1.69 5.00
CA GLY A 19 -11.19 1.32 3.61
C GLY A 19 -10.18 0.27 3.12
N ALA A 20 -10.60 -0.55 2.14
CA ALA A 20 -9.93 -1.77 1.68
C ALA A 20 -8.51 -1.63 1.07
N ALA A 21 -7.79 -0.52 1.25
CA ALA A 21 -6.48 -0.26 0.63
C ALA A 21 -5.38 0.13 1.64
N GLY A 22 -5.52 -0.31 2.90
CA GLY A 22 -4.60 0.06 3.98
C GLY A 22 -5.06 1.33 4.72
N ALA A 23 -4.62 1.45 5.98
CA ALA A 23 -5.05 2.53 6.86
C ALA A 23 -4.49 3.88 6.41
N ILE A 24 -5.32 4.70 5.76
CA ILE A 24 -4.97 6.09 5.46
C ILE A 24 -5.13 6.91 6.75
N VAL A 25 -4.02 7.35 7.34
CA VAL A 25 -4.05 8.27 8.47
C VAL A 25 -4.10 9.71 7.94
N VAL A 26 -5.27 10.35 8.07
CA VAL A 26 -5.46 11.75 7.69
C VAL A 26 -5.34 12.62 8.95
N TRP A 27 -4.29 13.45 9.01
CA TRP A 27 -4.21 14.51 10.01
C TRP A 27 -4.96 15.74 9.50
N MET A 28 -6.09 16.08 10.14
CA MET A 28 -6.83 17.31 9.85
C MET A 28 -6.64 18.33 10.97
N TYR A 29 -6.12 19.50 10.61
CA TYR A 29 -6.07 20.67 11.49
C TYR A 29 -7.25 21.58 11.14
N LEU A 30 -8.28 21.59 11.98
CA LEU A 30 -9.44 22.47 11.83
C LEU A 30 -9.22 23.74 12.67
N PRO A 31 -9.17 24.94 12.07
CA PRO A 31 -9.24 26.17 12.84
C PRO A 31 -10.68 26.35 13.33
N PHE A 32 -10.91 26.13 14.61
CA PHE A 32 -12.16 26.56 15.26
C PHE A 32 -12.07 28.06 15.54
N SER A 33 -12.94 28.83 14.89
CA SER A 33 -13.20 30.22 15.27
C SER A 33 -14.32 30.22 16.30
N ASP A 34 -14.11 30.81 17.48
CA ASP A 34 -15.11 30.89 18.56
C ASP A 34 -16.29 31.84 18.25
N GLU A 35 -16.29 32.47 17.06
CA GLU A 35 -17.38 33.31 16.61
C GLU A 35 -18.29 32.49 15.68
N GLY A 36 -19.50 32.20 16.16
CA GLY A 36 -20.52 31.46 15.43
C GLY A 36 -20.97 32.21 14.18
N ASP A 37 -20.23 32.05 13.08
CA ASP A 37 -20.64 32.49 11.76
C ASP A 37 -21.08 31.28 10.92
N ALA A 38 -22.38 31.21 10.68
CA ALA A 38 -23.00 30.28 9.76
C ALA A 38 -22.66 30.68 8.31
N GLY A 39 -21.43 30.40 7.87
CA GLY A 39 -21.04 30.68 6.49
C GLY A 39 -19.57 30.47 6.12
N SER A 40 -18.70 30.14 7.07
CA SER A 40 -17.26 30.06 6.77
C SER A 40 -16.88 28.71 6.15
N THR A 41 -16.83 28.65 4.82
CA THR A 41 -16.23 27.54 4.06
C THR A 41 -14.74 27.49 4.38
N THR A 42 -14.35 26.55 5.24
CA THR A 42 -12.95 26.34 5.62
C THR A 42 -12.31 25.33 4.67
N THR A 43 -11.33 25.77 3.89
CA THR A 43 -10.54 24.88 3.03
C THR A 43 -9.52 24.13 3.89
N VAL A 44 -9.69 22.82 4.03
CA VAL A 44 -8.73 21.96 4.71
C VAL A 44 -7.74 21.41 3.69
N THR A 45 -6.45 21.67 3.90
CA THR A 45 -5.39 21.05 3.10
C THR A 45 -5.03 19.70 3.73
N ALA A 46 -5.40 18.61 3.07
CA ALA A 46 -4.96 17.27 3.44
C ALA A 46 -3.60 16.97 2.80
N THR A 47 -2.59 16.62 3.61
CA THR A 47 -1.32 16.08 3.10
C THR A 47 -1.39 14.57 3.12
N ILE A 48 -1.31 13.95 1.94
CA ILE A 48 -1.25 12.50 1.81
C ILE A 48 0.20 12.06 2.07
N TYR A 49 0.44 11.37 3.19
CA TYR A 49 1.72 10.72 3.43
C TYR A 49 1.77 9.42 2.63
N ARG A 50 2.60 9.40 1.57
CA ARG A 50 3.06 8.13 0.98
C ARG A 50 4.29 7.70 1.78
N PRO A 51 4.30 6.49 2.38
CA PRO A 51 5.53 5.98 2.94
C PRO A 51 6.61 5.95 1.83
N PRO A 52 7.88 6.16 2.19
CA PRO A 52 8.96 6.03 1.23
C PRO A 52 8.90 4.63 0.61
N VAL A 53 9.04 4.56 -0.72
CA VAL A 53 9.21 3.29 -1.44
C VAL A 53 10.33 2.53 -0.72
N PRO A 54 10.09 1.28 -0.27
CA PRO A 54 11.10 0.55 0.46
C PRO A 54 12.37 0.47 -0.39
N THR A 55 13.52 0.69 0.25
CA THR A 55 14.87 0.72 -0.36
C THR A 55 15.27 -0.57 -1.10
N HIS A 56 14.38 -1.56 -1.19
CA HIS A 56 14.59 -2.89 -1.74
C HIS A 56 13.98 -3.07 -3.15
N CYS A 57 13.32 -2.05 -3.69
CA CYS A 57 12.72 -2.05 -5.03
C CYS A 57 13.72 -1.69 -6.15
N ASP A 58 14.99 -2.08 -6.01
CA ASP A 58 16.02 -1.82 -7.02
C ASP A 58 15.88 -2.82 -8.18
N PRO A 59 15.61 -2.38 -9.41
CA PRO A 59 15.48 -3.29 -10.55
C PRO A 59 16.75 -4.11 -10.83
N GLU A 60 17.94 -3.64 -10.45
CA GLU A 60 19.19 -4.38 -10.64
C GLU A 60 19.19 -5.69 -9.83
N ILE A 61 18.64 -5.68 -8.61
CA ILE A 61 18.51 -6.89 -7.77
C ILE A 61 17.66 -7.96 -8.47
N PHE A 62 16.57 -7.55 -9.13
CA PHE A 62 15.71 -8.50 -9.86
C PHE A 62 16.37 -9.00 -11.14
N GLN A 63 17.13 -8.15 -11.83
CA GLN A 63 17.89 -8.57 -13.01
C GLN A 63 18.95 -9.61 -12.66
N GLU A 64 19.64 -9.46 -11.52
CA GLU A 64 20.59 -10.47 -11.02
C GLU A 64 19.90 -11.82 -10.70
N MET A 65 18.65 -11.77 -10.23
CA MET A 65 17.81 -12.97 -10.04
C MET A 65 17.20 -13.51 -11.35
N GLY A 66 17.41 -12.84 -12.49
CA GLY A 66 16.90 -13.25 -13.79
C GLY A 66 15.48 -12.78 -14.12
N TYR A 67 15.02 -11.69 -13.49
CA TYR A 67 13.68 -11.14 -13.66
C TYR A 67 13.70 -9.65 -14.00
N THR A 68 12.69 -9.19 -14.74
CA THR A 68 12.40 -7.76 -14.93
C THR A 68 11.43 -7.32 -13.86
N LEU A 69 11.81 -6.34 -13.02
CA LEU A 69 10.90 -5.81 -12.00
C LEU A 69 9.68 -5.12 -12.65
N LEU A 70 8.47 -5.59 -12.33
CA LEU A 70 7.21 -5.07 -12.87
C LEU A 70 6.36 -4.35 -11.81
N PHE A 71 6.42 -4.83 -10.57
CA PHE A 71 5.72 -4.25 -9.44
C PHE A 71 6.62 -4.32 -8.22
N CYS A 72 6.62 -3.25 -7.40
CA CYS A 72 7.24 -3.29 -6.08
C CYS A 72 6.58 -2.29 -5.13
N ASP A 73 6.05 -2.79 -4.02
CA ASP A 73 5.49 -1.97 -2.95
C ASP A 73 5.52 -2.72 -1.63
N SER A 74 5.77 -2.00 -0.53
CA SER A 74 5.55 -2.47 0.84
C SER A 74 6.16 -3.84 1.17
N GLY A 75 7.33 -4.16 0.59
CA GLY A 75 8.03 -5.43 0.80
C GLY A 75 7.52 -6.59 -0.08
N TRP A 76 6.79 -6.28 -1.14
CA TRP A 76 6.28 -7.24 -2.12
C TRP A 76 6.71 -6.83 -3.52
N ALA A 77 6.91 -7.80 -4.40
CA ALA A 77 7.27 -7.53 -5.78
C ALA A 77 6.73 -8.58 -6.75
N SER A 78 6.60 -8.19 -8.01
CA SER A 78 6.41 -9.10 -9.14
C SER A 78 7.51 -8.85 -10.17
N GLY A 79 8.15 -9.94 -10.58
CA GLY A 79 9.14 -9.97 -11.64
C GLY A 79 8.63 -10.75 -12.85
N GLY A 80 8.77 -10.18 -14.04
CA GLY A 80 8.53 -10.88 -15.30
C GLY A 80 9.77 -11.65 -15.72
N LYS A 81 9.60 -12.90 -16.12
CA LYS A 81 10.71 -13.69 -16.67
C LYS A 81 10.97 -13.25 -18.12
N PRO A 82 12.22 -12.92 -18.49
CA PRO A 82 12.55 -12.55 -19.86
C PRO A 82 12.07 -13.60 -20.86
N ASP A 83 11.58 -13.14 -22.01
CA ASP A 83 11.07 -13.98 -23.11
C ASP A 83 9.93 -14.95 -22.72
N SER A 84 9.20 -14.65 -21.63
CA SER A 84 8.06 -15.42 -21.14
C SER A 84 6.95 -14.50 -20.64
N GLU A 85 5.70 -14.98 -20.66
CA GLU A 85 4.57 -14.33 -19.98
C GLU A 85 4.46 -14.77 -18.51
N GLU A 86 5.42 -15.57 -18.04
CA GLU A 86 5.49 -16.06 -16.67
C GLU A 86 5.90 -14.95 -15.70
N LEU A 87 5.07 -14.76 -14.67
CA LEU A 87 5.34 -13.88 -13.54
C LEU A 87 5.82 -14.69 -12.34
N GLN A 88 6.88 -14.19 -11.69
CA GLN A 88 7.31 -14.64 -10.38
C GLN A 88 7.00 -13.56 -9.35
N ASN A 89 6.44 -13.96 -8.21
CA ASN A 89 6.11 -13.04 -7.12
C ASN A 89 7.09 -13.23 -5.96
N PHE A 90 7.35 -12.16 -5.22
CA PHE A 90 8.35 -12.13 -4.17
C PHE A 90 7.84 -11.41 -2.93
N GLN A 91 8.35 -11.85 -1.76
CA GLN A 91 8.19 -11.17 -0.49
C GLN A 91 9.56 -10.88 0.11
N TRP A 92 9.75 -9.67 0.63
CA TRP A 92 10.94 -9.30 1.39
C TRP A 92 10.78 -9.82 2.83
N VAL A 93 11.61 -10.78 3.21
CA VAL A 93 11.60 -11.42 4.53
C VAL A 93 13.04 -11.45 5.05
N ASP A 94 13.24 -10.96 6.28
CA ASP A 94 14.53 -11.02 6.99
C ASP A 94 15.75 -10.54 6.18
N GLY A 95 15.55 -9.51 5.35
CA GLY A 95 16.62 -8.89 4.57
C GLY A 95 16.90 -9.55 3.22
N GLN A 96 16.01 -10.43 2.74
CA GLN A 96 16.14 -11.10 1.45
C GLN A 96 14.80 -11.15 0.70
N TRP A 97 14.87 -11.13 -0.63
CA TRP A 97 13.72 -11.45 -1.48
C TRP A 97 13.54 -12.96 -1.54
N LEU A 98 12.36 -13.43 -1.16
CA LEU A 98 11.97 -14.84 -1.27
C LEU A 98 10.90 -14.99 -2.35
N GLU A 99 11.09 -15.98 -3.21
CA GLU A 99 10.08 -16.38 -4.19
C GLU A 99 8.85 -16.95 -3.49
N ILE A 100 7.68 -16.45 -3.88
CA ILE A 100 6.39 -17.00 -3.47
C ILE A 100 6.07 -18.14 -4.42
N ALA A 101 6.07 -19.37 -3.91
CA ALA A 101 5.64 -20.51 -4.68
C ALA A 101 4.13 -20.44 -4.98
N PRO A 102 3.69 -20.82 -6.18
CA PRO A 102 2.26 -20.95 -6.47
C PRO A 102 1.63 -22.02 -5.59
N ASN A 103 0.38 -21.80 -5.20
CA ASN A 103 -0.40 -22.78 -4.43
C ASN A 103 -0.92 -23.91 -5.33
N GLY A 104 -0.96 -23.70 -6.64
CA GLY A 104 -1.32 -24.71 -7.63
C GLY A 104 -1.31 -24.16 -9.05
N HIS A 105 -2.03 -24.87 -9.93
CA HIS A 105 -2.21 -24.51 -11.33
C HIS A 105 -3.69 -24.54 -11.69
N THR A 106 -4.11 -23.61 -12.54
CA THR A 106 -5.41 -23.64 -13.21
C THR A 106 -5.47 -24.77 -14.26
N SER A 107 -6.66 -25.06 -14.79
CA SER A 107 -6.85 -26.12 -15.79
C SER A 107 -6.05 -25.91 -17.09
N ASN A 108 -5.70 -24.67 -17.42
CA ASN A 108 -4.85 -24.31 -18.56
C ASN A 108 -3.35 -24.26 -18.20
N GLY A 109 -2.97 -24.63 -16.97
CA GLY A 109 -1.58 -24.74 -16.53
C GLY A 109 -0.95 -23.43 -16.04
N SER A 110 -1.73 -22.36 -15.83
CA SER A 110 -1.21 -21.11 -15.26
C SER A 110 -1.04 -21.24 -13.75
N HIS A 111 0.01 -20.61 -13.19
CA HIS A 111 0.19 -20.51 -11.74
C HIS A 111 -0.97 -19.78 -11.08
N CYS A 112 -1.49 -20.35 -9.99
CA CYS A 112 -2.48 -19.72 -9.14
C CYS A 112 -1.97 -19.61 -7.70
N TYR A 113 -2.55 -18.66 -6.94
CA TYR A 113 -2.14 -18.32 -5.58
C TYR A 113 -3.36 -18.24 -4.66
N ASP A 114 -3.16 -18.51 -3.37
CA ASP A 114 -4.14 -18.24 -2.32
C ASP A 114 -4.08 -16.74 -1.96
N THR A 115 -4.86 -15.93 -2.68
CA THR A 115 -4.85 -14.47 -2.50
C THR A 115 -5.38 -14.06 -1.13
N SER A 116 -6.23 -14.88 -0.51
CA SER A 116 -6.75 -14.66 0.83
C SER A 116 -5.66 -14.82 1.88
N ALA A 117 -4.83 -15.87 1.77
CA ALA A 117 -3.67 -16.05 2.62
C ALA A 117 -2.66 -14.90 2.44
N LEU A 118 -2.33 -14.54 1.20
CA LEU A 118 -1.40 -13.45 0.90
C LEU A 118 -1.88 -12.10 1.47
N ARG A 119 -3.19 -11.82 1.38
CA ARG A 119 -3.82 -10.65 2.01
C ARG A 119 -3.63 -10.64 3.53
N LEU A 120 -3.79 -11.79 4.19
CA LEU A 120 -3.56 -11.91 5.63
C LEU A 120 -2.09 -11.66 6.02
N PHE A 121 -1.14 -11.96 5.13
CA PHE A 121 0.27 -11.64 5.30
C PHE A 121 0.64 -10.21 4.91
N GLY A 122 -0.32 -9.38 4.50
CA GLY A 122 -0.13 -7.97 4.19
C GLY A 122 0.29 -7.67 2.76
N ALA A 123 0.01 -8.58 1.82
CA ALA A 123 0.19 -8.29 0.40
C ALA A 123 -0.70 -7.11 -0.03
N PRO A 124 -0.18 -6.13 -0.79
CA PRO A 124 -0.96 -5.00 -1.27
C PRO A 124 -2.01 -5.46 -2.29
N GLU A 125 -3.21 -4.87 -2.26
CA GLU A 125 -4.31 -5.25 -3.17
C GLU A 125 -3.93 -5.10 -4.65
N GLU A 126 -3.02 -4.18 -4.99
CA GLU A 126 -2.52 -4.03 -6.36
C GLU A 126 -1.75 -5.27 -6.83
N LEU A 127 -0.96 -5.89 -5.94
CA LEU A 127 -0.33 -7.18 -6.23
C LEU A 127 -1.40 -8.25 -6.40
N LEU A 128 -2.32 -8.34 -5.44
CA LEU A 128 -3.34 -9.39 -5.40
C LEU A 128 -4.24 -9.38 -6.65
N HIS A 129 -4.58 -8.20 -7.19
CA HIS A 129 -5.36 -8.08 -8.43
C HIS A 129 -4.65 -8.63 -9.66
N ASN A 130 -3.32 -8.73 -9.64
CA ASN A 130 -2.53 -9.27 -10.75
C ASN A 130 -2.27 -10.77 -10.62
N LEU A 131 -2.71 -11.41 -9.53
CA LEU A 131 -2.59 -12.84 -9.31
C LEU A 131 -3.83 -13.59 -9.77
N ILE A 132 -3.63 -14.79 -10.31
CA ILE A 132 -4.72 -15.74 -10.52
C ILE A 132 -5.00 -16.43 -9.19
N ASP A 133 -6.23 -16.33 -8.69
CA ASP A 133 -6.62 -17.02 -7.45
C ASP A 133 -6.84 -18.52 -7.71
N CYS A 134 -6.40 -19.39 -6.80
CA CYS A 134 -6.67 -20.83 -6.91
C CYS A 134 -8.12 -21.21 -6.53
N GLN A 135 -8.87 -20.31 -5.91
CA GLN A 135 -10.22 -20.57 -5.41
C GLN A 135 -11.35 -20.13 -6.36
N VAL A 136 -11.01 -19.69 -7.57
CA VAL A 136 -11.98 -19.34 -8.65
C VAL A 136 -12.26 -20.48 -9.61
#